data_AF-A0A9Q6N8Z3-F1
#
_entry.id   AF-A0A9Q6N8Z3-F1
#
_cell.length_a   1.000
_cell.length_b   1.000
_cell.length_c   1.000
_cell.angle_alpha   90.00
_cell.angle_beta   90.00
_cell.angle_gamma   90.00
#
_symmetry.space_group_name_H-M   'P 1'
#
loop_
_entity.id
_entity.type
_entity.pdbx_description
1 polymer ?
#
loop_
_entity_poly.entity_id
_entity_poly.type
_entity_poly.pdbx_seq_one_letter_code
_entity_poly.pdbx_strand_id
1 'polypeptide(L)'
;MRVFMRSISALSLALLSSLALAADLPGSHDLPLVPRLTDAQIVDYRPEVEQERVYPLGSVRRISGQLRFDGQVNARGKLTAITYQLPAERTSNEAFTLAREALQKQGAELLFWCQARDCGESSLWANQVFGNAKLYGADEQQAYLLLRLAEPQENTLVALYSITRGNRRAYLHVEQFDAAAPLGDLLPTSATLLRQLKDTGKLDLPKLADPQPVWLNLLSRGLNLDTTMRISLSGKQAEAWRQALISQGVLATRMEIGNTEVTGLHVERLR
;
A
#
# COMPACT_ATOMS: atom_id res chain seq x y z
N MET A 1 -70.82 44.81 -18.16
CA MET A 1 -70.21 44.38 -16.87
C MET A 1 -69.86 42.90 -17.01
N ARG A 2 -68.61 42.46 -17.23
CA ARG A 2 -67.45 42.34 -16.29
C ARG A 2 -67.90 41.61 -14.99
N VAL A 3 -67.37 40.46 -14.54
CA VAL A 3 -66.07 39.78 -14.71
C VAL A 3 -66.22 38.25 -14.45
N PHE A 4 -65.42 37.45 -15.15
CA PHE A 4 -65.16 36.01 -14.97
C PHE A 4 -64.63 35.66 -13.57
N MET A 5 -65.25 34.70 -12.87
CA MET A 5 -64.71 34.13 -11.62
C MET A 5 -63.79 32.95 -11.97
N ARG A 6 -62.48 33.19 -11.89
CA ARG A 6 -61.44 32.19 -12.15
C ARG A 6 -61.20 31.35 -10.88
N SER A 7 -61.48 30.04 -10.97
CA SER A 7 -61.03 29.07 -9.97
C SER A 7 -59.51 28.91 -10.06
N ILE A 8 -58.80 29.41 -9.05
CA ILE A 8 -57.35 29.23 -8.91
C ILE A 8 -57.14 27.89 -8.20
N SER A 9 -56.84 26.83 -8.97
CA SER A 9 -56.25 25.61 -8.42
C SER A 9 -54.78 25.90 -8.11
N ALA A 10 -54.45 26.01 -6.82
CA ALA A 10 -53.08 26.10 -6.36
C ALA A 10 -52.43 24.70 -6.49
N LEU A 11 -51.65 24.50 -7.55
CA LEU A 11 -50.82 23.32 -7.74
C LEU A 11 -49.59 23.45 -6.83
N SER A 12 -49.61 22.81 -5.67
CA SER A 12 -48.48 22.70 -4.75
C SER A 12 -47.41 21.79 -5.36
N LEU A 13 -46.46 22.39 -6.08
CA LEU A 13 -45.25 21.71 -6.55
C LEU A 13 -44.33 21.48 -5.34
N ALA A 14 -44.45 20.32 -4.70
CA ALA A 14 -43.51 19.88 -3.68
C ALA A 14 -42.16 19.61 -4.34
N LEU A 15 -41.21 20.54 -4.18
CA LEU A 15 -39.79 20.34 -4.44
C LEU A 15 -39.27 19.26 -3.50
N LEU A 16 -39.36 17.99 -3.91
CA LEU A 16 -38.58 16.91 -3.34
C LEU A 16 -37.12 17.11 -3.75
N SER A 17 -36.44 18.00 -3.03
CA SER A 17 -34.99 18.13 -3.06
C SER A 17 -34.43 16.83 -2.48
N SER A 18 -34.12 15.86 -3.33
CA SER A 18 -33.29 14.73 -2.93
C SER A 18 -31.93 15.29 -2.53
N LEU A 19 -31.73 15.48 -1.22
CA LEU A 19 -30.39 15.51 -0.62
C LEU A 19 -29.77 14.17 -0.98
N ALA A 20 -29.06 14.13 -2.11
CA ALA A 20 -28.22 13.01 -2.47
C ALA A 20 -27.07 13.00 -1.46
N LEU A 21 -27.33 12.40 -0.29
CA LEU A 21 -26.27 11.90 0.56
C LEU A 21 -25.48 10.95 -0.31
N ALA A 22 -24.24 11.32 -0.60
CA ALA A 22 -23.33 10.47 -1.31
C ALA A 22 -23.06 9.26 -0.40
N ALA A 23 -23.81 8.20 -0.68
CA ALA A 23 -23.85 6.98 0.08
C ALA A 23 -22.97 5.93 -0.57
N ASP A 24 -22.52 4.98 0.23
CA ASP A 24 -21.79 3.82 -0.27
C ASP A 24 -22.60 3.03 -1.28
N LEU A 25 -21.89 2.30 -2.14
CA LEU A 25 -22.51 1.30 -2.99
C LEU A 25 -23.35 0.33 -2.14
N PRO A 26 -24.63 0.10 -2.47
CA PRO A 26 -25.48 -0.82 -1.72
C PRO A 26 -24.86 -2.22 -1.61
N GLY A 27 -24.89 -2.80 -0.41
CA GLY A 27 -24.32 -4.12 -0.13
C GLY A 27 -22.80 -4.14 0.07
N SER A 28 -22.12 -3.00 -0.06
CA SER A 28 -20.70 -2.89 0.28
C SER A 28 -20.49 -2.73 1.78
N HIS A 29 -19.31 -3.15 2.24
CA HIS A 29 -18.84 -3.00 3.61
C HIS A 29 -17.32 -2.89 3.63
N ASP A 30 -16.80 -2.27 4.68
CA ASP A 30 -15.35 -2.10 4.88
C ASP A 30 -14.65 -3.42 5.22
N LEU A 31 -13.34 -3.48 4.94
CA LEU A 31 -12.48 -4.54 5.46
C LEU A 31 -12.15 -4.26 6.93
N PRO A 32 -12.37 -5.22 7.86
CA PRO A 32 -12.17 -4.98 9.30
C PRO A 32 -10.77 -4.47 9.69
N LEU A 33 -9.73 -4.87 8.94
CA LEU A 33 -8.34 -4.59 9.27
C LEU A 33 -7.83 -3.24 8.74
N VAL A 34 -8.57 -2.62 7.82
CA VAL A 34 -8.15 -1.37 7.17
C VAL A 34 -9.13 -0.26 7.56
N PRO A 35 -8.72 0.66 8.44
CA PRO A 35 -9.60 1.75 8.86
C PRO A 35 -9.91 2.64 7.67
N ARG A 36 -11.21 2.86 7.45
CA ARG A 36 -11.68 3.82 6.46
C ARG A 36 -11.41 5.24 6.92
N LEU A 37 -10.90 6.06 6.01
CA LEU A 37 -10.75 7.49 6.24
C LEU A 37 -12.13 8.16 6.35
N THR A 38 -12.30 9.04 7.34
CA THR A 38 -13.57 9.77 7.58
C THR A 38 -14.10 10.41 6.30
N ASP A 39 -15.39 10.22 6.03
CA ASP A 39 -16.11 10.73 4.85
C ASP A 39 -15.63 10.20 3.48
N ALA A 40 -14.67 9.28 3.43
CA ALA A 40 -14.42 8.49 2.22
C ALA A 40 -15.67 7.67 1.87
N GLN A 41 -15.88 7.32 0.61
CA GLN A 41 -17.05 6.58 0.11
C GLN A 41 -16.66 5.36 -0.70
N ILE A 42 -17.34 4.23 -0.50
CA ILE A 42 -17.15 3.04 -1.33
C ILE A 42 -17.80 3.28 -2.69
N VAL A 43 -16.97 3.39 -3.74
CA VAL A 43 -17.38 3.67 -5.13
C VAL A 43 -17.09 2.52 -6.10
N ASP A 44 -16.44 1.47 -5.61
CA ASP A 44 -16.31 0.16 -6.26
C ASP A 44 -16.22 -0.89 -5.16
N TYR A 45 -16.96 -1.98 -5.29
CA TYR A 45 -16.93 -3.08 -4.35
C TYR A 45 -17.04 -4.40 -5.12
N ARG A 46 -16.07 -5.28 -4.91
CA ARG A 46 -16.05 -6.64 -5.45
C ARG A 46 -16.05 -7.59 -4.26
N PRO A 47 -17.17 -8.30 -4.01
CA PRO A 47 -17.26 -9.24 -2.90
C PRO A 47 -16.26 -10.38 -3.07
N GLU A 48 -16.12 -11.18 -2.02
CA GLU A 48 -15.24 -12.34 -2.00
C GLU A 48 -15.49 -13.26 -3.21
N VAL A 49 -14.47 -13.45 -4.02
CA VAL A 49 -14.45 -14.41 -5.14
C VAL A 49 -13.15 -15.20 -5.10
N GLU A 50 -13.24 -16.51 -5.29
CA GLU A 50 -12.04 -17.35 -5.44
C GLU A 50 -11.47 -17.22 -6.85
N GLN A 51 -10.19 -16.81 -6.94
CA GLN A 51 -9.51 -16.61 -8.21
C GLN A 51 -7.98 -16.73 -8.06
N GLU A 52 -7.30 -16.80 -9.19
CA GLU A 52 -5.85 -16.59 -9.25
C GLU A 52 -5.55 -15.10 -9.18
N ARG A 53 -4.52 -14.73 -8.42
CA ARG A 53 -4.13 -13.34 -8.22
C ARG A 53 -2.61 -13.19 -8.29
N VAL A 54 -2.18 -12.29 -9.16
CA VAL A 54 -0.78 -11.90 -9.33
C VAL A 54 -0.58 -10.49 -8.77
N TYR A 55 0.33 -10.34 -7.81
CA TYR A 55 0.76 -9.05 -7.26
C TYR A 55 2.20 -8.74 -7.68
N PRO A 56 2.44 -7.63 -8.41
CA PRO A 56 3.79 -7.22 -8.77
C PRO A 56 4.65 -6.86 -7.56
N LEU A 57 5.90 -7.29 -7.54
CA LEU A 57 6.95 -6.91 -6.59
C LEU A 57 8.02 -6.04 -7.28
N GLY A 58 7.59 -5.14 -8.14
CA GLY A 58 8.47 -4.30 -8.94
C GLY A 58 7.70 -3.23 -9.73
N SER A 59 8.45 -2.32 -10.33
CA SER A 59 7.89 -1.33 -11.26
C SER A 59 7.21 -2.03 -12.43
N VAL A 60 6.00 -1.58 -12.78
CA VAL A 60 5.26 -2.15 -13.91
C VAL A 60 5.54 -1.38 -15.19
N ARG A 61 5.77 -2.13 -16.27
CA ARG A 61 6.05 -1.58 -17.60
C ARG A 61 5.43 -2.44 -18.67
N ARG A 62 5.16 -1.87 -19.84
CA ARG A 62 4.75 -2.62 -21.02
C ARG A 62 5.96 -2.90 -21.89
N ILE A 63 6.23 -4.17 -22.18
CA ILE A 63 7.26 -4.59 -23.13
C ILE A 63 6.61 -5.51 -24.15
N SER A 64 6.70 -5.16 -25.44
CA SER A 64 6.12 -5.94 -26.53
C SER A 64 4.64 -6.28 -26.33
N GLY A 65 3.87 -5.31 -25.82
CA GLY A 65 2.44 -5.47 -25.56
C GLY A 65 2.08 -6.13 -24.23
N GLN A 66 3.04 -6.75 -23.53
CA GLN A 66 2.82 -7.50 -22.29
C GLN A 66 3.23 -6.72 -21.05
N LEU A 67 2.51 -6.94 -19.94
CA LEU A 67 2.89 -6.43 -18.61
C LEU A 67 4.18 -7.13 -18.14
N ARG A 68 5.14 -6.35 -17.68
CA ARG A 68 6.42 -6.83 -17.13
C ARG A 68 6.74 -6.10 -15.82
N PHE A 69 7.33 -6.84 -14.90
CA PHE A 69 7.82 -6.40 -13.60
C PHE A 69 8.89 -7.40 -13.12
N ASP A 70 9.77 -6.97 -12.21
CA ASP A 70 10.99 -7.73 -11.87
C ASP A 70 10.75 -8.85 -10.83
N GLY A 71 9.54 -8.93 -10.26
CA GLY A 71 9.12 -9.99 -9.34
C GLY A 71 7.60 -9.99 -9.16
N GLN A 72 7.05 -11.08 -8.62
CA GLN A 72 5.62 -11.21 -8.33
C GLN A 72 5.35 -12.20 -7.21
N VAL A 73 4.21 -12.04 -6.55
CA VAL A 73 3.54 -13.12 -5.82
C VAL A 73 2.37 -13.59 -6.67
N ASN A 74 2.27 -14.90 -6.91
CA ASN A 74 1.13 -15.52 -7.60
C ASN A 74 0.56 -16.63 -6.72
N ALA A 75 -0.73 -16.56 -6.45
CA ALA A 75 -1.43 -17.55 -5.66
C ALA A 75 -2.90 -17.64 -6.07
N ARG A 76 -3.55 -18.74 -5.70
CA ARG A 76 -5.01 -18.90 -5.79
C ARG A 76 -5.62 -18.74 -4.42
N GLY A 77 -6.77 -18.09 -4.33
CA GLY A 77 -7.40 -17.78 -3.04
C GLY A 77 -8.62 -16.89 -3.20
N LYS A 78 -9.15 -16.45 -2.06
CA LYS A 78 -10.34 -15.60 -1.97
C LYS A 78 -9.92 -14.14 -1.99
N LEU A 79 -10.47 -13.36 -2.92
CA LEU A 79 -10.19 -11.94 -3.07
C LEU A 79 -11.45 -11.12 -2.76
N THR A 80 -11.31 -10.15 -1.86
CA THR A 80 -12.26 -9.04 -1.71
C THR A 80 -11.56 -7.74 -2.12
N ALA A 81 -12.22 -6.89 -2.90
CA ALA A 81 -11.64 -5.63 -3.38
C ALA A 81 -12.58 -4.44 -3.17
N ILE A 82 -12.06 -3.34 -2.64
CA ILE A 82 -12.81 -2.12 -2.33
C ILE A 82 -12.08 -0.92 -2.91
N THR A 83 -12.81 0.00 -3.53
CA THR A 83 -12.28 1.31 -3.92
C THR A 83 -13.03 2.41 -3.20
N TYR A 84 -12.28 3.17 -2.41
CA TYR A 84 -12.73 4.37 -1.73
C TYR A 84 -12.46 5.60 -2.57
N GLN A 85 -13.47 6.44 -2.79
CA GLN A 85 -13.26 7.83 -3.19
C GLN A 85 -13.09 8.67 -1.92
N LEU A 86 -12.03 9.45 -1.87
CA LEU A 86 -11.75 10.33 -0.74
C LEU A 86 -12.51 11.66 -0.90
N PRO A 87 -12.90 12.31 0.22
CA PRO A 87 -13.46 13.66 0.18
C PRO A 87 -12.39 14.65 -0.32
N ALA A 88 -12.82 15.78 -0.88
CA ALA A 88 -11.95 16.69 -1.64
C ALA A 88 -10.84 17.33 -0.79
N GLU A 89 -11.02 17.37 0.52
CA GLU A 89 -10.14 17.95 1.53
C GLU A 89 -8.99 17.00 1.91
N ARG A 90 -9.04 15.74 1.47
CA ARG A 90 -8.14 14.66 1.89
C ARG A 90 -7.33 14.15 0.71
N THR A 91 -6.12 13.68 0.97
CA THR A 91 -5.18 13.27 -0.08
C THR A 91 -5.07 11.76 -0.19
N SER A 92 -4.73 11.27 -1.39
CA SER A 92 -4.44 9.85 -1.64
C SER A 92 -3.28 9.33 -0.78
N ASN A 93 -2.24 10.16 -0.59
CA ASN A 93 -1.09 9.84 0.27
C ASN A 93 -1.50 9.71 1.74
N GLU A 94 -2.38 10.58 2.24
CA GLU A 94 -2.86 10.49 3.62
C GLU A 94 -3.62 9.19 3.87
N ALA A 95 -4.56 8.85 3.00
CA ALA A 95 -5.31 7.60 3.12
C ALA A 95 -4.39 6.37 3.03
N PHE A 96 -3.41 6.40 2.13
CA PHE A 96 -2.40 5.35 1.99
C PHE A 96 -1.55 5.19 3.26
N THR A 97 -1.02 6.28 3.81
CA THR A 97 -0.22 6.26 5.04
C THR A 97 -1.03 5.74 6.22
N LEU A 98 -2.27 6.20 6.38
CA LEU A 98 -3.15 5.75 7.47
C LEU A 98 -3.42 4.24 7.37
N ALA A 99 -3.73 3.73 6.18
CA ALA A 99 -3.95 2.31 5.96
C ALA A 99 -2.67 1.48 6.17
N ARG A 100 -1.52 1.93 5.63
CA ARG A 100 -0.21 1.29 5.83
C ARG A 100 0.12 1.18 7.32
N GLU A 101 0.02 2.28 8.06
CA GLU A 101 0.37 2.30 9.48
C GLU A 101 -0.58 1.46 10.33
N ALA A 102 -1.87 1.43 10.00
CA ALA A 102 -2.83 0.58 10.69
C ALA A 102 -2.50 -0.92 10.53
N LEU A 103 -2.09 -1.34 9.34
CA LEU A 103 -1.67 -2.73 9.08
C LEU A 103 -0.32 -3.05 9.73
N GLN A 104 0.66 -2.14 9.66
CA GLN A 104 1.95 -2.33 10.30
C GLN A 104 1.86 -2.38 11.83
N LYS A 105 0.96 -1.61 12.45
CA LYS A 105 0.68 -1.70 13.89
C LYS A 105 0.15 -3.07 14.31
N GLN A 106 -0.44 -3.82 13.40
CA GLN A 106 -0.90 -5.20 13.58
C GLN A 106 0.19 -6.23 13.21
N GLY A 107 1.42 -5.78 12.96
CA GLY A 107 2.56 -6.65 12.64
C GLY A 107 2.67 -7.03 11.16
N ALA A 108 1.88 -6.45 10.26
CA ALA A 108 1.97 -6.78 8.83
C ALA A 108 3.37 -6.43 8.27
N GLU A 109 3.95 -7.38 7.54
CA GLU A 109 5.26 -7.28 6.91
C GLU A 109 5.12 -6.69 5.50
N LEU A 110 5.91 -5.68 5.14
CA LEU A 110 5.88 -5.07 3.81
C LEU A 110 6.66 -5.95 2.84
N LEU A 111 6.04 -6.34 1.72
CA LEU A 111 6.68 -7.11 0.67
C LEU A 111 7.17 -6.24 -0.48
N PHE A 112 6.36 -5.24 -0.86
CA PHE A 112 6.75 -4.29 -1.89
C PHE A 112 6.11 -2.93 -1.65
N TRP A 113 6.90 -1.86 -1.82
CA TRP A 113 6.44 -0.48 -1.75
C TRP A 113 7.09 0.38 -2.84
N CYS A 114 6.26 1.03 -3.64
CA CYS A 114 6.66 2.08 -4.55
C CYS A 114 5.78 3.33 -4.40
N GLN A 115 6.27 4.47 -4.88
CA GLN A 115 5.52 5.72 -4.95
C GLN A 115 5.95 6.50 -6.18
N ALA A 116 5.05 7.33 -6.68
CA ALA A 116 5.28 8.17 -7.84
C ALA A 116 5.74 7.31 -9.04
N ARG A 117 6.73 7.78 -9.81
CA ARG A 117 7.24 7.08 -11.00
C ARG A 117 7.95 5.77 -10.70
N ASP A 118 8.37 5.50 -9.47
CA ASP A 118 9.01 4.23 -9.13
C ASP A 118 8.05 3.04 -9.34
N CYS A 119 6.74 3.30 -9.27
CA CYS A 119 5.72 2.29 -9.55
C CYS A 119 5.60 1.94 -11.03
N GLY A 120 6.11 2.77 -11.94
CA GLY A 120 5.86 2.67 -13.37
C GLY A 120 4.54 3.34 -13.78
N GLU A 121 3.95 2.90 -14.88
CA GLU A 121 2.78 3.54 -15.47
C GLU A 121 1.48 3.23 -14.67
N SER A 122 0.83 4.25 -14.12
CA SER A 122 -0.44 4.12 -13.38
C SER A 122 -1.56 3.53 -14.23
N SER A 123 -1.50 3.71 -15.56
CA SER A 123 -2.46 3.12 -16.50
C SER A 123 -2.40 1.59 -16.51
N LEU A 124 -1.21 1.00 -16.30
CA LEU A 124 -1.02 -0.45 -16.23
C LEU A 124 -1.52 -0.99 -14.90
N TRP A 125 -1.25 -0.29 -13.79
CA TRP A 125 -1.82 -0.62 -12.48
C TRP A 125 -3.35 -0.62 -12.53
N ALA A 126 -3.95 0.48 -13.00
CA ALA A 126 -5.39 0.62 -13.06
C ALA A 126 -6.05 -0.45 -13.93
N ASN A 127 -5.54 -0.69 -15.14
CA ASN A 127 -6.25 -1.51 -16.12
C ASN A 127 -5.85 -3.00 -16.11
N GLN A 128 -4.58 -3.32 -15.83
CA GLN A 128 -4.07 -4.69 -15.93
C GLN A 128 -3.80 -5.34 -14.58
N VAL A 129 -3.45 -4.56 -13.55
CA VAL A 129 -3.24 -5.12 -12.21
C VAL A 129 -4.55 -5.19 -11.43
N PHE A 130 -5.33 -4.10 -11.37
CA PHE A 130 -6.58 -4.03 -10.58
C PHE A 130 -7.86 -4.12 -11.42
N GLY A 131 -7.76 -3.86 -12.72
CA GLY A 131 -8.93 -3.85 -13.61
C GLY A 131 -9.99 -2.81 -13.20
N ASN A 132 -9.58 -1.66 -12.68
CA ASN A 132 -10.45 -0.56 -12.30
C ASN A 132 -9.92 0.78 -12.85
N ALA A 133 -10.58 1.28 -13.91
CA ALA A 133 -10.20 2.53 -14.59
C ALA A 133 -10.32 3.79 -13.71
N LYS A 134 -11.05 3.73 -12.58
CA LYS A 134 -11.06 4.84 -11.59
C LYS A 134 -9.66 5.07 -11.00
N LEU A 135 -8.79 4.06 -11.04
CA LEU A 135 -7.45 4.10 -10.48
C LEU A 135 -6.39 4.71 -11.42
N TYR A 136 -6.79 5.17 -12.61
CA TYR A 136 -5.90 5.84 -13.54
C TYR A 136 -5.78 7.35 -13.24
N GLY A 137 -4.55 7.81 -13.02
CA GLY A 137 -4.22 9.20 -12.70
C GLY A 137 -2.82 9.60 -13.18
N ALA A 138 -2.20 10.56 -12.51
CA ALA A 138 -0.83 10.96 -12.81
C ALA A 138 0.17 10.03 -12.12
N ASP A 139 1.21 9.58 -12.82
CA ASP A 139 2.18 8.64 -12.27
C ASP A 139 2.90 9.19 -11.03
N GLU A 140 3.06 10.51 -10.93
CA GLU A 140 3.64 11.20 -9.76
C GLU A 140 2.75 11.21 -8.52
N GLN A 141 1.46 10.85 -8.68
CA GLN A 141 0.44 10.94 -7.64
C GLN A 141 -0.09 9.56 -7.24
N GLN A 142 0.67 8.50 -7.55
CA GLN A 142 0.33 7.12 -7.21
C GLN A 142 1.19 6.59 -6.07
N ALA A 143 0.68 5.63 -5.32
CA ALA A 143 1.45 4.80 -4.39
C ALA A 143 0.89 3.38 -4.39
N TYR A 144 1.78 2.39 -4.29
CA TYR A 144 1.39 0.99 -4.17
C TYR A 144 2.14 0.31 -3.03
N LEU A 145 1.43 -0.50 -2.26
CA LEU A 145 1.99 -1.33 -1.21
C LEU A 145 1.38 -2.73 -1.25
N LEU A 146 2.21 -3.75 -1.13
CA LEU A 146 1.81 -5.11 -0.81
C LEU A 146 2.33 -5.47 0.58
N LEU A 147 1.42 -5.91 1.44
CA LEU A 147 1.73 -6.41 2.78
C LEU A 147 1.31 -7.86 2.92
N ARG A 148 2.02 -8.58 3.78
CA ARG A 148 1.62 -9.88 4.34
C ARG A 148 1.18 -9.64 5.77
N LEU A 149 0.00 -10.15 6.17
CA LEU A 149 -0.42 -10.03 7.56
C LEU A 149 0.43 -10.92 8.48
N ALA A 150 0.47 -10.56 9.77
CA ALA A 150 1.12 -11.38 10.78
C ALA A 150 0.28 -12.62 11.14
N GLU A 151 0.89 -13.56 11.87
CA GLU A 151 0.16 -14.67 12.49
C GLU A 151 -1.02 -14.13 13.33
N PRO A 152 -2.22 -14.75 13.27
CA PRO A 152 -2.54 -16.04 12.63
C PRO A 152 -3.06 -15.92 11.18
N GLN A 153 -2.87 -14.77 10.51
CA GLN A 153 -3.33 -14.51 9.14
C GLN A 153 -2.16 -14.45 8.15
N GLU A 154 -1.09 -15.20 8.38
CA GLU A 154 0.14 -15.14 7.59
C GLU A 154 -0.01 -15.64 6.15
N ASN A 155 -1.17 -16.16 5.76
CA ASN A 155 -1.52 -16.49 4.38
C ASN A 155 -2.43 -15.46 3.71
N THR A 156 -2.63 -14.32 4.36
CA THR A 156 -3.38 -13.18 3.84
C THR A 156 -2.44 -12.09 3.35
N LEU A 157 -2.68 -11.63 2.12
CA LEU A 157 -2.04 -10.46 1.54
C LEU A 157 -3.02 -9.30 1.51
N VAL A 158 -2.50 -8.09 1.78
CA VAL A 158 -3.26 -6.85 1.59
C VAL A 158 -2.52 -5.96 0.61
N ALA A 159 -3.17 -5.60 -0.48
CA ALA A 159 -2.65 -4.66 -1.45
C ALA A 159 -3.35 -3.29 -1.31
N LEU A 160 -2.56 -2.24 -1.15
CA LEU A 160 -3.02 -0.86 -1.14
C LEU A 160 -2.56 -0.17 -2.42
N TYR A 161 -3.46 0.51 -3.11
CA TYR A 161 -3.11 1.39 -4.22
C TYR A 161 -3.84 2.72 -4.09
N SER A 162 -3.10 3.82 -3.95
CA SER A 162 -3.68 5.15 -3.91
C SER A 162 -3.31 5.96 -5.15
N ILE A 163 -4.20 6.85 -5.54
CA ILE A 163 -3.99 7.69 -6.73
C ILE A 163 -4.77 9.00 -6.61
N THR A 164 -4.17 10.10 -7.06
CA THR A 164 -4.90 11.33 -7.40
C THR A 164 -5.05 11.44 -8.92
N ARG A 165 -6.30 11.53 -9.39
CA ARG A 165 -6.59 11.69 -10.81
C ARG A 165 -6.32 13.12 -11.27
N GLY A 166 -6.17 13.32 -12.58
CA GLY A 166 -6.01 14.65 -13.18
C GLY A 166 -7.17 15.62 -12.89
N ASN A 167 -8.35 15.10 -12.52
CA ASN A 167 -9.48 15.91 -12.10
C ASN A 167 -9.58 16.12 -10.58
N ARG A 168 -8.48 15.90 -9.85
CA ARG A 168 -8.31 16.06 -8.40
C ARG A 168 -9.09 15.09 -7.51
N ARG A 169 -9.87 14.15 -8.07
CA ARG A 169 -10.45 13.07 -7.27
C ARG A 169 -9.35 12.12 -6.82
N ALA A 170 -9.29 11.86 -5.53
CA ALA A 170 -8.35 10.94 -4.92
C ALA A 170 -9.05 9.63 -4.54
N TYR A 171 -8.34 8.52 -4.69
CA TYR A 171 -8.85 7.19 -4.42
C TYR A 171 -7.84 6.40 -3.58
N LEU A 172 -8.38 5.52 -2.73
CA LEU A 172 -7.65 4.42 -2.13
C LEU A 172 -8.33 3.12 -2.54
N HIS A 173 -7.58 2.23 -3.17
CA HIS A 173 -7.99 0.87 -3.47
C HIS A 173 -7.34 -0.08 -2.49
N VAL A 174 -8.12 -1.03 -2.00
CA VAL A 174 -7.70 -2.06 -1.06
C VAL A 174 -8.16 -3.40 -1.58
N GLU A 175 -7.25 -4.35 -1.68
CA GLU A 175 -7.55 -5.75 -1.88
C GLU A 175 -7.10 -6.55 -0.66
N GLN A 176 -7.97 -7.39 -0.10
CA GLN A 176 -7.62 -8.45 0.82
C GLN A 176 -7.68 -9.78 0.08
N PHE A 177 -6.59 -10.53 0.10
CA PHE A 177 -6.46 -11.81 -0.56
C PHE A 177 -6.05 -12.90 0.41
N ASP A 178 -6.94 -13.84 0.67
CA ASP A 178 -6.71 -14.99 1.54
C ASP A 178 -6.31 -16.19 0.68
N ALA A 179 -5.02 -16.56 0.73
CA ALA A 179 -4.48 -17.63 -0.10
C ALA A 179 -5.04 -19.00 0.31
N ALA A 180 -5.38 -19.83 -0.68
CA ALA A 180 -5.89 -21.19 -0.46
C ALA A 180 -4.80 -22.19 -0.02
N ALA A 181 -3.52 -21.81 -0.13
CA ALA A 181 -2.37 -22.60 0.26
C ALA A 181 -1.30 -21.70 0.88
N PRO A 182 -0.37 -22.26 1.69
CA PRO A 182 0.71 -21.49 2.29
C PRO A 182 1.52 -20.69 1.25
N LEU A 183 1.72 -19.40 1.53
CA LEU A 183 2.44 -18.49 0.62
C LEU A 183 3.95 -18.73 0.57
N GLY A 184 4.48 -19.56 1.48
CA GLY A 184 5.91 -19.80 1.63
C GLY A 184 6.68 -18.59 2.18
N ASP A 185 7.97 -18.54 1.88
CA ASP A 185 8.85 -17.45 2.31
C ASP A 185 8.75 -16.29 1.32
N LEU A 186 8.03 -15.24 1.73
CA LEU A 186 7.95 -13.98 1.01
C LEU A 186 8.84 -12.95 1.69
N LEU A 187 9.70 -12.31 0.90
CA LEU A 187 10.67 -11.33 1.40
C LEU A 187 10.43 -9.96 0.77
N PRO A 188 10.72 -8.87 1.51
CA PRO A 188 10.72 -7.54 0.95
C PRO A 188 11.77 -7.39 -0.15
N THR A 189 11.55 -6.46 -1.06
CA THR A 189 12.62 -6.00 -1.97
C THR A 189 13.58 -5.05 -1.24
N SER A 190 14.84 -4.98 -1.71
CA SER A 190 15.83 -4.01 -1.21
C SER A 190 15.34 -2.56 -1.26
N ALA A 191 14.63 -2.18 -2.32
CA ALA A 191 14.06 -0.85 -2.48
C ALA A 191 12.94 -0.58 -1.46
N THR A 192 12.16 -1.62 -1.10
CA THR A 192 11.12 -1.53 -0.06
C THR A 192 11.72 -1.31 1.31
N LEU A 193 12.78 -2.04 1.68
CA LEU A 193 13.51 -1.82 2.93
C LEU A 193 14.07 -0.40 3.00
N LEU A 194 14.72 0.08 1.93
CA LEU A 194 15.23 1.44 1.88
C LEU A 194 14.10 2.47 2.01
N ARG A 195 12.99 2.29 1.28
CA ARG A 195 11.85 3.22 1.31
C ARG A 195 11.21 3.28 2.69
N GLN A 196 11.01 2.14 3.33
CA GLN A 196 10.51 2.10 4.71
C GLN A 196 11.45 2.84 5.65
N LEU A 197 12.76 2.60 5.58
CA LEU A 197 13.75 3.32 6.39
C LEU A 197 13.74 4.84 6.13
N LYS A 198 13.50 5.28 4.88
CA LYS A 198 13.37 6.70 4.54
C LYS A 198 12.12 7.34 5.14
N ASP A 199 11.00 6.63 5.09
CA ASP A 199 9.67 7.15 5.47
C ASP A 199 9.46 7.10 6.99
N THR A 200 9.77 5.99 7.63
CA THR A 200 9.54 5.78 9.07
C THR A 200 10.75 6.12 9.92
N GLY A 201 11.93 6.25 9.31
CA GLY A 201 13.21 6.41 10.01
C GLY A 201 13.77 5.11 10.60
N LYS A 202 13.06 3.99 10.50
CA LYS A 202 13.51 2.72 11.11
C LYS A 202 12.99 1.44 10.43
N LEU A 203 13.72 0.35 10.61
CA LEU A 203 13.33 -1.01 10.27
C LEU A 203 13.45 -1.89 11.51
N ASP A 204 12.33 -2.51 11.89
CA ASP A 204 12.26 -3.47 12.99
C ASP A 204 12.16 -4.88 12.38
N LEU A 205 13.19 -5.72 12.60
CA LEU A 205 13.28 -7.08 12.06
C LEU A 205 13.45 -8.08 13.24
N PRO A 206 12.39 -8.27 14.05
CA PRO A 206 12.48 -9.00 15.33
C PRO A 206 12.83 -10.49 15.17
N LYS A 207 12.55 -11.07 14.00
CA LYS A 207 12.86 -12.47 13.66
C LYS A 207 14.32 -12.69 13.21
N LEU A 208 15.10 -11.62 13.03
CA LEU A 208 16.47 -11.68 12.52
C LEU A 208 17.50 -11.41 13.61
N ALA A 209 17.85 -12.43 14.39
CA ALA A 209 18.98 -12.33 15.30
C ALA A 209 20.30 -12.33 14.51
N ASP A 210 20.64 -13.44 13.85
CA ASP A 210 21.92 -13.59 13.15
C ASP A 210 21.88 -13.08 11.70
N PRO A 211 23.03 -12.64 11.15
CA PRO A 211 23.17 -12.24 9.75
C PRO A 211 22.90 -13.37 8.76
N GLN A 212 21.66 -13.46 8.26
CA GLN A 212 21.29 -14.44 7.25
C GLN A 212 21.70 -13.96 5.84
N PRO A 213 22.28 -14.82 4.98
CA PRO A 213 22.79 -14.40 3.66
C PRO A 213 21.78 -13.66 2.77
N VAL A 214 20.52 -14.11 2.77
CA VAL A 214 19.47 -13.50 1.95
C VAL A 214 19.15 -12.08 2.44
N TRP A 215 19.01 -11.90 3.75
CA TRP A 215 18.75 -10.60 4.37
C TRP A 215 19.94 -9.65 4.28
N LEU A 216 21.17 -10.17 4.40
CA LEU A 216 22.39 -9.42 4.16
C LEU A 216 22.42 -8.82 2.76
N ASN A 217 22.07 -9.61 1.74
CA ASN A 217 21.99 -9.14 0.36
C ASN A 217 20.90 -8.07 0.19
N LEU A 218 19.71 -8.29 0.77
CA LEU A 218 18.61 -7.33 0.68
C LEU A 218 18.97 -5.97 1.31
N LEU A 219 19.52 -5.99 2.52
CA LEU A 219 19.92 -4.81 3.27
C LEU A 219 21.12 -4.11 2.60
N SER A 220 22.16 -4.84 2.19
CA SER A 220 23.34 -4.23 1.55
C SER A 220 22.99 -3.55 0.24
N ARG A 221 22.19 -4.19 -0.62
CA ARG A 221 21.66 -3.58 -1.85
C ARG A 221 20.79 -2.37 -1.54
N GLY A 222 19.90 -2.47 -0.55
CA GLY A 222 19.03 -1.37 -0.14
C GLY A 222 19.82 -0.15 0.30
N LEU A 223 20.84 -0.34 1.16
CA LEU A 223 21.71 0.73 1.62
C LEU A 223 22.62 1.29 0.51
N ASN A 224 22.93 0.51 -0.52
CA ASN A 224 23.73 0.95 -1.66
C ASN A 224 22.89 1.66 -2.74
N LEU A 225 21.55 1.55 -2.71
CA LEU A 225 20.66 2.39 -3.53
C LEU A 225 20.68 3.87 -3.09
N ASP A 226 21.02 4.16 -1.83
CA ASP A 226 21.23 5.51 -1.33
C ASP A 226 22.52 5.56 -0.51
N THR A 227 23.63 5.88 -1.17
CA THR A 227 24.96 5.89 -0.56
C THR A 227 25.19 7.02 0.44
N THR A 228 24.25 7.98 0.55
CA THR A 228 24.32 9.10 1.49
C THR A 228 23.72 8.77 2.85
N MET A 229 22.87 7.73 2.91
CA MET A 229 22.20 7.36 4.13
C MET A 229 23.17 6.76 5.15
N ARG A 230 23.13 7.29 6.37
CA ARG A 230 23.81 6.73 7.56
C ARG A 230 22.78 6.03 8.44
N ILE A 231 23.18 4.94 9.08
CA ILE A 231 22.32 4.12 9.92
C ILE A 231 23.02 3.72 11.22
N SER A 232 22.22 3.48 12.26
CA SER A 232 22.63 2.70 13.41
C SER A 232 22.05 1.30 13.33
N LEU A 233 22.82 0.31 13.79
CA LEU A 233 22.42 -1.09 13.92
C LEU A 233 22.35 -1.42 15.40
N SER A 234 21.23 -1.97 15.85
CA SER A 234 20.99 -2.36 17.24
C SER A 234 20.44 -3.77 17.34
N GLY A 235 20.60 -4.39 18.50
CA GLY A 235 20.23 -5.77 18.78
C GLY A 235 21.41 -6.66 19.18
N LYS A 236 21.13 -7.89 19.62
CA LYS A 236 22.12 -8.80 20.21
C LYS A 236 23.34 -9.07 19.30
N GLN A 237 23.13 -9.10 17.99
CA GLN A 237 24.17 -9.38 16.99
C GLN A 237 24.50 -8.15 16.13
N ALA A 238 24.28 -6.93 16.63
CA ALA A 238 24.47 -5.70 15.86
C ALA A 238 25.88 -5.57 15.25
N GLU A 239 26.93 -5.91 16.01
CA GLU A 239 28.31 -5.88 15.50
C GLU A 239 28.54 -6.93 14.41
N ALA A 240 27.99 -8.15 14.57
CA ALA A 240 28.07 -9.18 13.53
C ALA A 240 27.37 -8.74 12.24
N TRP A 241 26.19 -8.12 12.35
CA TRP A 241 25.50 -7.51 11.21
C TRP A 241 26.32 -6.41 10.55
N ARG A 242 26.92 -5.51 11.34
CA ARG A 242 27.77 -4.42 10.84
C ARG A 242 28.95 -4.97 10.04
N GLN A 243 29.68 -5.94 10.59
CA GLN A 243 30.82 -6.56 9.91
C GLN A 243 30.39 -7.29 8.62
N ALA A 244 29.28 -8.02 8.67
CA ALA A 244 28.74 -8.70 7.51
C ALA A 244 28.30 -7.71 6.40
N LEU A 245 27.66 -6.59 6.74
CA LEU A 245 27.31 -5.55 5.78
C LEU A 245 28.55 -4.86 5.18
N ILE A 246 29.60 -4.64 5.96
CA ILE A 246 30.89 -4.14 5.45
C ILE A 246 31.48 -5.10 4.43
N SER A 247 31.47 -6.41 4.72
CA SER A 247 31.94 -7.44 3.79
C SER A 247 31.14 -7.49 2.48
N GLN A 248 29.87 -7.03 2.52
CA GLN A 248 28.98 -6.89 1.36
C GLN A 248 29.12 -5.53 0.65
N GLY A 249 30.11 -4.71 1.02
CA GLY A 249 30.44 -3.45 0.35
C GLY A 249 29.71 -2.21 0.88
N VAL A 250 29.00 -2.29 2.01
CA VAL A 250 28.45 -1.09 2.67
C VAL A 250 29.58 -0.38 3.42
N LEU A 251 29.80 0.91 3.17
CA LEU A 251 30.90 1.65 3.81
C LEU A 251 30.77 1.68 5.33
N ALA A 252 31.84 1.31 6.03
CA ALA A 252 31.88 1.25 7.50
C ALA A 252 31.57 2.61 8.17
N THR A 253 31.91 3.72 7.52
CA THR A 253 31.64 5.09 8.01
C THR A 253 30.16 5.47 7.98
N ARG A 254 29.32 4.67 7.31
CA ARG A 254 27.87 4.88 7.23
C ARG A 254 27.10 4.12 8.30
N MET A 255 27.78 3.29 9.09
CA MET A 255 27.14 2.37 10.04
C MET A 255 27.78 2.50 11.41
N GLU A 256 26.93 2.76 12.40
CA GLU A 256 27.29 2.81 13.82
C GLU A 256 26.52 1.75 14.59
N ILE A 257 26.99 1.39 15.77
CA ILE A 257 26.26 0.50 16.68
C ILE A 257 25.40 1.38 17.59
N GLY A 258 24.09 1.14 17.56
CA GLY A 258 23.15 1.79 18.47
C GLY A 258 23.03 1.04 19.79
N ASN A 259 22.22 1.57 20.69
CA ASN A 259 22.02 1.07 22.05
C ASN A 259 20.60 0.51 22.30
N THR A 260 19.79 0.36 21.25
CA THR A 260 18.42 -0.15 21.37
C THR A 260 18.43 -1.64 21.71
N GLU A 261 17.93 -2.01 22.88
CA GLU A 261 17.87 -3.41 23.31
C GLU A 261 16.69 -4.14 22.66
N VAL A 262 16.98 -4.88 21.58
CA VAL A 262 16.02 -5.76 20.90
C VAL A 262 16.60 -7.16 20.69
N THR A 263 15.72 -8.16 20.55
CA THR A 263 16.12 -9.55 20.30
C THR A 263 16.60 -9.78 18.86
N GLY A 264 15.93 -9.17 17.88
CA GLY A 264 16.30 -9.21 16.47
C GLY A 264 17.17 -8.02 16.05
N LEU A 265 17.12 -7.69 14.75
CA LEU A 265 17.84 -6.55 14.18
C LEU A 265 16.94 -5.32 14.17
N HIS A 266 17.43 -4.23 14.75
CA HIS A 266 16.83 -2.91 14.61
C HIS A 266 17.78 -2.01 13.82
N VAL A 267 17.26 -1.37 12.77
CA VAL A 267 18.01 -0.42 11.95
C VAL A 267 17.33 0.93 12.06
N GLU A 268 18.09 1.96 12.43
CA GLU A 268 17.58 3.32 12.52
C GLU A 268 18.38 4.25 11.64
N ARG A 269 17.70 5.19 10.98
CA ARG A 269 18.35 6.21 10.14
C ARG A 269 18.94 7.30 11.02
N LEU A 270 20.23 7.54 10.87
CA LEU A 270 20.92 8.66 11.52
C LEU A 270 20.65 9.96 10.76
N ARG A 271 20.42 11.04 11.51
CA ARG A 271 20.20 12.38 10.97
C ARG A 271 21.51 13.08 10.62
#